data_AF-A0A3G1KW39-F1
#
_entry.id   AF-A0A3G1KW39-F1
#
_cell.length_a   1.000
_cell.length_b   1.000
_cell.length_c   1.000
_cell.angle_alpha   90.00
_cell.angle_beta   90.00
_cell.angle_gamma   90.00
#
_symmetry.space_group_name_H-M   'P 1'
#
loop_
_entity.id
_entity.type
_entity.pdbx_description
1 polymer ?
#
loop_
_entity_poly.entity_id
_entity_poly.type
_entity_poly.pdbx_seq_one_letter_code
_entity_poly.pdbx_strand_id
1 'polypeptide(L)' 'MSAAFSTVAIGGGAMVVSHANDSFFWVVTGFGGLDVKTGYRTYTVATLFCGLSVLAGVLILSAVLL' A
#
# COMPACT_ATOMS: atom_id res chain seq x y z
N MET A 1 13.57 -19.47 3.12
CA MET A 1 12.35 -18.82 3.63
C MET A 1 12.43 -17.29 3.64
N SER A 2 13.59 -16.66 3.91
CA SER A 2 13.71 -15.19 4.05
C SER A 2 13.49 -14.35 2.79
N ALA A 3 13.86 -14.87 1.61
CA ALA A 3 13.76 -14.12 0.35
C ALA A 3 12.31 -13.78 0.00
N ALA A 4 11.36 -14.71 0.22
CA ALA A 4 9.95 -14.48 -0.08
C ALA A 4 9.35 -13.34 0.76
N PHE A 5 9.59 -13.34 2.08
CA PHE A 5 9.13 -12.27 2.96
C PHE A 5 9.79 -10.92 2.63
N SER A 6 11.08 -10.94 2.25
CA SER A 6 11.79 -9.74 1.81
C SER A 6 11.21 -9.15 0.53
N THR A 7 10.89 -9.99 -0.46
CA THR A 7 10.25 -9.55 -1.72
C THR A 7 8.87 -8.94 -1.46
N VAL A 8 8.07 -9.54 -0.58
CA VAL A 8 6.75 -8.99 -0.21
C VAL A 8 6.89 -7.65 0.53
N ALA A 9 7.87 -7.53 1.44
CA ALA A 9 8.14 -6.27 2.13
C ALA A 9 8.56 -5.15 1.16
N ILE A 10 9.42 -5.44 0.19
CA ILE A 10 9.86 -4.48 -0.83
C ILE A 10 8.68 -4.07 -1.73
N GLY A 11 7.89 -5.04 -2.20
CA GLY A 11 6.71 -4.78 -3.02
C GLY A 11 5.66 -3.93 -2.30
N GLY A 12 5.35 -4.26 -1.04
CA GLY A 12 4.43 -3.47 -0.21
C GLY A 12 4.98 -2.07 0.11
N GLY A 13 6.29 -1.97 0.34
CA GLY A 13 6.96 -0.69 0.59
C GLY A 13 6.91 0.27 -0.60
N ALA A 14 6.95 -0.24 -1.83
CA ALA A 14 6.85 0.57 -3.04
C ALA A 14 5.50 1.30 -3.20
N MET A 15 4.46 0.84 -2.48
CA MET A 15 3.10 1.40 -2.52
C MET A 15 2.81 2.35 -1.34
N VAL A 16 3.80 2.64 -0.47
CA VAL A 16 3.63 3.51 0.72
C VAL A 16 3.70 4.99 0.31
N VAL A 17 2.73 5.80 0.76
CA VAL A 17 2.72 7.27 0.57
C VAL A 17 2.77 7.63 -0.93
N SER A 18 1.90 7.01 -1.74
CA SER A 18 1.82 7.31 -3.17
C SER A 18 1.15 8.66 -3.43
N HIS A 19 1.57 9.30 -4.52
CA HIS A 19 0.98 10.55 -5.01
C HIS A 19 0.00 10.27 -6.17
N ALA A 20 -0.93 11.19 -6.40
CA ALA A 20 -1.90 11.15 -7.49
C ALA A 20 -1.32 11.15 -8.93
N ASN A 21 0.01 11.23 -9.07
CA ASN A 21 0.69 11.11 -10.36
C ASN A 21 0.83 9.64 -10.83
N ASP A 22 0.42 8.68 -10.00
CA ASP A 22 0.40 7.26 -10.35
C ASP A 22 -0.93 6.84 -10.98
N SER A 23 -0.90 5.94 -11.97
CA SER A 23 -2.07 5.27 -12.54
C SER A 23 -2.95 4.62 -11.47
N PHE A 24 -2.36 4.15 -10.38
CA PHE A 24 -3.08 3.56 -9.24
C PHE A 24 -4.08 4.55 -8.60
N PHE A 25 -3.80 5.86 -8.64
CA PHE A 25 -4.72 6.89 -8.12
C PHE A 25 -6.03 6.95 -8.91
N TRP A 26 -5.93 6.94 -10.24
CA TRP A 26 -7.09 7.03 -11.13
C TRP A 26 -7.93 5.75 -11.10
N VAL A 27 -7.31 4.60 -10.88
CA VAL A 27 -8.02 3.33 -10.64
C VAL A 27 -8.82 3.42 -9.33
N VAL A 28 -8.19 3.81 -8.22
CA VAL A 28 -8.85 3.86 -6.90
C VAL A 28 -9.97 4.92 -6.85
N THR A 29 -9.71 6.12 -7.39
CA THR A 29 -10.71 7.20 -7.40
C THR A 29 -11.82 6.96 -8.41
N GLY A 30 -11.48 6.50 -9.62
CA GLY A 30 -12.42 6.22 -10.69
C GLY A 30 -13.35 5.06 -10.38
N PHE A 31 -12.83 3.89 -9.98
CA PHE A 31 -13.67 2.76 -9.59
C PHE A 31 -14.35 2.97 -8.23
N GLY A 32 -13.76 3.78 -7.35
CA GLY A 32 -14.32 4.11 -6.04
C GLY A 32 -15.41 5.17 -6.06
N GLY A 33 -15.72 5.78 -7.22
CA GLY A 33 -16.69 6.88 -7.33
C GLY A 33 -16.33 8.11 -6.51
N LEU A 34 -15.04 8.29 -6.19
CA LEU A 34 -14.56 9.40 -5.38
C LEU A 34 -14.34 10.62 -6.28
N ASP A 35 -14.82 11.78 -5.84
CA ASP A 35 -14.42 13.04 -6.47
C ASP A 35 -12.91 13.23 -6.35
N VAL A 36 -12.30 13.79 -7.40
CA VAL A 36 -10.84 13.92 -7.54
C VAL A 36 -10.25 14.70 -6.35
N LYS A 37 -10.96 15.73 -5.87
CA LYS A 37 -10.54 16.54 -4.72
C LYS A 37 -10.48 15.74 -3.42
N THR A 38 -11.43 14.84 -3.22
CA THR A 38 -11.45 13.93 -2.05
C THR A 38 -10.35 12.90 -2.18
N GLY A 39 -10.21 12.29 -3.36
CA GLY A 39 -9.12 11.37 -3.67
C GLY A 39 -7.75 11.97 -3.38
N TYR A 40 -7.48 13.20 -3.84
CA TYR A 40 -6.20 13.88 -3.59
C TYR A 40 -5.87 14.05 -2.10
N ARG A 41 -6.88 14.24 -1.25
CA ARG A 41 -6.68 14.44 0.19
C ARG A 41 -6.49 13.14 0.96
N THR A 42 -7.15 12.06 0.52
CA THR A 42 -7.18 10.80 1.27
C THR A 42 -6.20 9.77 0.74
N TYR A 43 -5.82 9.81 -0.53
CA TYR A 43 -5.06 8.75 -1.20
C TYR A 43 -3.68 8.50 -0.58
N THR A 44 -2.91 9.56 -0.32
CA THR A 44 -1.56 9.41 0.27
C THR A 44 -1.61 8.83 1.69
N VAL A 45 -2.64 9.20 2.46
CA VAL A 45 -2.86 8.64 3.81
C VAL A 45 -3.37 7.20 3.72
N ALA A 46 -4.25 6.90 2.77
CA ALA A 46 -4.77 5.55 2.55
C ALA A 46 -3.65 4.59 2.12
N THR A 47 -2.76 5.01 1.22
CA THR A 47 -1.61 4.22 0.78
C THR A 47 -0.57 4.01 1.89
N LEU A 48 -0.40 4.99 2.79
CA LEU A 48 0.36 4.79 4.03
C LEU A 48 -0.21 3.64 4.88
N PHE A 49 -1.52 3.63 5.13
CA PHE A 49 -2.17 2.56 5.90
C PHE A 49 -2.09 1.20 5.21
N CYS A 50 -2.23 1.15 3.87
CA CYS A 50 -2.01 -0.07 3.11
C CYS A 50 -0.59 -0.62 3.33
N GLY A 51 0.43 0.22 3.17
CA GLY A 51 1.81 -0.21 3.35
C GLY A 51 2.14 -0.63 4.80
N LEU A 52 1.59 0.05 5.80
CA LEU A 52 1.69 -0.37 7.21
C LEU A 52 1.02 -1.72 7.45
N SER A 53 -0.10 -2.00 6.80
CA SER A 53 -0.80 -3.28 6.88
C SER A 53 0.05 -4.41 6.29
N VAL A 54 0.73 -4.17 5.16
CA VAL A 54 1.66 -5.14 4.57
C VAL A 54 2.86 -5.36 5.49
N LEU A 55 3.45 -4.30 6.04
CA LEU A 55 4.56 -4.41 6.99
C LEU A 55 4.17 -5.26 8.21
N ALA A 56 3.01 -4.97 8.82
CA ALA A 56 2.50 -5.74 9.94
C ALA A 56 2.29 -7.22 9.58
N GLY A 57 1.70 -7.49 8.41
CA GLY A 57 1.49 -8.85 7.91
C GLY A 57 2.80 -9.62 7.71
N VAL A 58 3.81 -8.99 7.11
CA VAL A 58 5.14 -9.59 6.93
C VAL A 58 5.81 -9.88 8.27
N LEU A 59 5.73 -8.96 9.24
CA LEU A 59 6.31 -9.17 10.57
C LEU A 59 5.62 -10.31 11.33
N ILE A 60 4.29 -10.38 11.28
CA ILE A 60 3.52 -11.46 11.92
C ILE A 60 3.86 -12.80 11.29
N LEU A 61 3.83 -12.90 9.96
CA LEU A 61 4.16 -14.13 9.26
C LEU A 61 5.61 -14.55 9.50
N SER A 62 6.54 -13.58 9.52
CA SER A 62 7.92 -13.83 9.88
C SER A 62 8.05 -14.36 11.31
N ALA A 63 7.29 -13.85 12.28
CA ALA A 63 7.39 -14.32 13.67
C ALA A 63 6.79 -15.71 13.91
N VAL A 64 5.85 -16.15 13.07
CA VAL A 64 5.18 -17.46 13.19
C VAL A 64 5.88 -18.55 12.38
N LEU A 65 6.45 -18.20 11.22
CA LEU A 65 6.97 -19.18 10.24
C LEU A 65 8.50 -19.28 10.19
N LEU A 66 9.24 -18.34 10.79
CA LEU A 66 10.69 -18.43 11.00
C LEU A 66 10.98 -18.71 12.48
#